data_AF-A0A938GCG4-F1
#
_entry.id   AF-A0A938GCG4-F1
#
_cell.length_a   1.000
_cell.length_b   1.000
_cell.length_c   1.000
_cell.angle_alpha   90.00
_cell.angle_beta   90.00
_cell.angle_gamma   90.00
#
_symmetry.space_group_name_H-M   'P 1'
#
loop_
_entity.id
_entity.type
_entity.pdbx_description
1 polymer ?
#
loop_
_entity_poly.entity_id
_entity_poly.type
_entity_poly.pdbx_seq_one_letter_code
_entity_poly.pdbx_strand_id
1 'polypeptide(L)'
;MSEALVTAETFRVTLAEMARRNVESTLAACDQFRRWHRESFILKEPTLDQVSEHAMDVRILLLMLRWLQATLADPGSPARELLPRVAAMIRILEDCWQSVHEPMDEAEAEKLLSEVFPE
;
A
#
# COMPACT_ATOMS: atom_id res chain seq x y z
N MET A 1 18.41 10.88 38.36
CA MET A 1 17.06 10.84 37.75
C MET A 1 16.19 9.91 38.59
N SER A 2 14.92 10.26 38.82
CA SER A 2 13.99 9.38 39.56
C SER A 2 13.64 8.14 38.73
N GLU A 3 13.53 6.98 39.36
CA GLU A 3 13.17 5.68 38.75
C GLU A 3 11.88 5.77 37.91
N ALA A 4 10.88 6.54 38.38
CA ALA A 4 9.63 6.75 37.67
C ALA A 4 9.79 7.47 36.32
N LEU A 5 10.78 8.35 36.19
CA LEU A 5 11.08 9.04 34.93
C LEU A 5 11.69 8.07 33.90
N VAL A 6 12.54 7.15 34.36
CA VAL A 6 13.17 6.12 33.52
C VAL A 6 12.12 5.14 32.98
N THR A 7 11.16 4.72 33.80
CA THR A 7 10.07 3.82 33.37
C THR A 7 9.17 4.48 32.33
N ALA A 8 8.79 5.75 32.54
CA ALA A 8 7.94 6.48 31.60
C ALA A 8 8.62 6.72 30.25
N GLU A 9 9.93 7.02 30.26
CA GLU A 9 10.74 7.18 29.06
C GLU A 9 10.85 5.86 28.27
N THR A 10 11.16 4.76 28.96
CA THR A 10 11.23 3.41 28.36
C THR A 10 9.92 3.01 27.69
N PHE A 11 8.79 3.32 28.32
CA PHE A 11 7.47 3.02 27.76
C PHE A 11 7.20 3.81 26.47
N ARG A 12 7.53 5.10 26.43
CA ARG A 12 7.35 5.93 25.21
C ARG A 12 8.19 5.43 24.05
N VAL A 13 9.45 5.08 24.30
CA VAL A 13 10.34 4.51 23.27
C VAL A 13 9.75 3.21 22.72
N THR A 14 9.28 2.33 23.62
CA THR A 14 8.65 1.06 23.23
C THR A 14 7.42 1.27 22.33
N LEU A 15 6.52 2.20 22.72
CA LEU A 15 5.35 2.54 21.91
C LEU A 15 5.71 3.10 20.53
N ALA A 16 6.72 3.98 20.46
CA ALA A 16 7.20 4.53 19.21
C ALA A 16 7.75 3.45 18.26
N GLU A 17 8.55 2.51 18.79
CA GLU A 17 9.06 1.37 18.02
C GLU A 17 7.95 0.41 17.56
N MET A 18 6.94 0.18 18.40
CA MET A 18 5.78 -0.62 18.02
C MET A 18 5.01 0.03 16.87
N ALA A 19 4.76 1.34 16.94
CA ALA A 19 4.10 2.08 15.88
C ALA A 19 4.89 2.03 14.57
N ARG A 20 6.22 2.25 14.62
CA ARG A 20 7.07 2.13 13.43
C ARG A 20 7.04 0.73 12.83
N ARG A 21 7.20 -0.32 13.65
CA ARG A 21 7.14 -1.73 13.20
C ARG A 21 5.82 -2.08 12.55
N ASN A 22 4.70 -1.54 13.05
CA ASN A 22 3.39 -1.74 12.44
C ASN A 22 3.32 -1.18 11.01
N VAL A 23 3.86 0.03 10.79
CA VAL A 23 3.93 0.65 9.46
C VAL A 23 4.83 -0.18 8.53
N GLU A 24 6.02 -0.54 8.99
CA GLU A 24 6.99 -1.30 8.20
C GLU A 24 6.46 -2.69 7.83
N SER A 25 5.81 -3.38 8.76
CA SER A 25 5.21 -4.70 8.51
C SER A 25 4.07 -4.61 7.50
N THR A 26 3.25 -3.55 7.58
CA THR A 26 2.19 -3.29 6.60
C THR A 26 2.76 -3.03 5.21
N LEU A 27 3.81 -2.22 5.11
CA LEU A 27 4.50 -1.96 3.84
C LEU A 27 5.13 -3.22 3.26
N ALA A 28 5.72 -4.07 4.10
CA ALA A 28 6.28 -5.36 3.67
C ALA A 28 5.20 -6.31 3.12
N ALA A 29 4.01 -6.34 3.72
CA ALA A 29 2.87 -7.09 3.19
C ALA A 29 2.43 -6.55 1.82
N CYS A 30 2.42 -5.23 1.64
CA CYS A 30 2.13 -4.62 0.33
C CYS A 30 3.18 -5.01 -0.73
N ASP A 31 4.47 -5.02 -0.36
CA ASP A 31 5.54 -5.45 -1.27
C ASP A 31 5.41 -6.94 -1.65
N GLN A 32 4.97 -7.80 -0.72
CA GLN A 32 4.67 -9.20 -1.02
C GLN A 32 3.48 -9.35 -1.96
N PHE A 33 2.38 -8.65 -1.69
CA PHE A 33 1.20 -8.61 -2.56
C PHE A 33 1.59 -8.18 -3.98
N ARG A 34 2.41 -7.14 -4.13
CA ARG A 34 2.84 -6.66 -5.46
C ARG A 34 3.65 -7.68 -6.25
N ARG A 35 4.51 -8.46 -5.59
CA ARG A 35 5.23 -9.57 -6.24
C ARG A 35 4.25 -10.62 -6.74
N TRP A 36 3.31 -11.02 -5.89
CA TRP A 36 2.26 -11.96 -6.27
C TRP A 36 1.37 -11.44 -7.40
N HIS A 37 0.95 -10.18 -7.33
CA HIS A 37 0.17 -9.52 -8.39
C HIS A 37 0.89 -9.59 -9.73
N ARG A 38 2.18 -9.23 -9.75
CA ARG A 38 2.99 -9.33 -10.97
C ARG A 38 3.04 -10.76 -11.51
N GLU A 39 3.30 -11.74 -10.66
CA GLU A 39 3.45 -13.15 -11.05
C GLU A 39 2.15 -13.80 -11.52
N SER A 40 1.00 -13.32 -11.04
CA SER A 40 -0.30 -13.94 -11.28
C SER A 40 -1.18 -13.20 -12.29
N PHE A 41 -1.06 -11.87 -12.42
CA PHE A 41 -1.96 -11.05 -13.24
C PHE A 41 -1.26 -10.31 -14.39
N ILE A 42 0.03 -9.98 -14.23
CA ILE A 42 0.76 -9.26 -15.28
C ILE A 42 1.46 -10.25 -16.22
N LEU A 43 2.02 -11.32 -15.67
CA LEU A 43 2.79 -12.30 -16.44
C LEU A 43 1.96 -13.50 -16.90
N LYS A 44 0.71 -13.62 -16.45
CA LYS A 44 -0.17 -14.75 -16.67
C LYS A 44 -1.63 -14.30 -16.72
N GLU A 45 -2.46 -15.11 -17.35
CA GLU A 45 -3.91 -14.99 -17.26
C GLU A 45 -4.39 -15.50 -15.90
N PRO A 46 -5.07 -14.68 -15.08
CA PRO A 46 -5.54 -15.08 -13.76
C PRO A 46 -6.77 -15.98 -13.84
N THR A 47 -6.95 -16.85 -12.85
CA THR A 47 -8.22 -17.59 -12.67
C THR A 47 -9.28 -16.73 -12.00
N LEU A 48 -10.56 -17.09 -12.14
CA LEU A 48 -11.66 -16.37 -11.47
C LEU A 48 -11.51 -16.34 -9.95
N ASP A 49 -11.02 -17.43 -9.34
CA ASP A 49 -10.75 -17.48 -7.90
C ASP A 49 -9.65 -16.49 -7.50
N GLN A 50 -8.57 -16.41 -8.30
CA GLN A 50 -7.49 -15.44 -8.07
C GLN A 50 -7.99 -14.00 -8.17
N VAL A 51 -8.86 -13.68 -9.15
CA VAL A 51 -9.45 -12.34 -9.29
C VAL A 51 -10.25 -11.97 -8.04
N SER A 52 -11.01 -12.91 -7.48
CA SER A 52 -11.77 -12.70 -6.24
C SER A 52 -10.85 -12.47 -5.03
N GLU A 53 -9.81 -13.31 -4.86
CA GLU A 53 -8.80 -13.17 -3.79
C GLU A 53 -8.08 -11.81 -3.90
N HIS A 54 -7.64 -11.45 -5.11
CA HIS A 54 -7.01 -10.17 -5.40
C HIS A 54 -7.87 -8.99 -4.97
N ALA A 55 -9.18 -9.03 -5.25
CA ALA A 55 -10.10 -7.97 -4.87
C ALA A 55 -10.20 -7.78 -3.35
N MET A 56 -10.18 -8.88 -2.59
CA MET A 56 -10.25 -8.80 -1.13
C MET A 56 -8.93 -8.27 -0.55
N ASP A 57 -7.82 -8.85 -0.97
CA ASP A 57 -6.50 -8.55 -0.42
C ASP A 57 -6.11 -7.08 -0.61
N VAL A 58 -6.27 -6.55 -1.84
CA VAL A 58 -5.92 -5.15 -2.13
C VAL A 58 -6.81 -4.17 -1.36
N ARG A 59 -8.10 -4.49 -1.14
CA ARG A 59 -9.00 -3.64 -0.36
C ARG A 59 -8.59 -3.59 1.11
N ILE A 60 -8.20 -4.72 1.69
CA ILE A 60 -7.70 -4.79 3.07
C ILE A 60 -6.41 -3.97 3.20
N LEU A 61 -5.46 -4.14 2.26
CA LEU A 61 -4.20 -3.40 2.27
C LEU A 61 -4.43 -1.88 2.10
N LEU A 62 -5.31 -1.47 1.18
CA LEU A 62 -5.68 -0.07 1.00
C LEU A 62 -6.34 0.52 2.26
N LEU A 63 -7.23 -0.23 2.90
CA LEU A 63 -7.84 0.18 4.16
C LEU A 63 -6.75 0.41 5.23
N MET A 64 -5.86 -0.56 5.43
CA MET A 64 -4.77 -0.47 6.40
C MET A 64 -3.86 0.73 6.11
N LEU A 65 -3.44 0.92 4.87
CA LEU A 65 -2.57 2.05 4.49
C LEU A 65 -3.26 3.40 4.70
N ARG A 66 -4.56 3.54 4.41
CA ARG A 66 -5.30 4.78 4.65
C ARG A 66 -5.40 5.10 6.14
N TRP A 67 -5.58 4.09 6.99
CA TRP A 67 -5.50 4.27 8.45
C TRP A 67 -4.11 4.71 8.88
N LEU A 68 -3.05 4.06 8.38
CA LEU A 68 -1.68 4.48 8.66
C LEU A 68 -1.40 5.90 8.18
N GLN A 69 -1.83 6.27 6.98
CA GLN A 69 -1.67 7.60 6.43
C GLN A 69 -2.27 8.67 7.34
N ALA A 70 -3.48 8.45 7.86
CA ALA A 70 -4.12 9.35 8.81
C ALA A 70 -3.31 9.47 10.12
N THR A 71 -2.82 8.35 10.67
CA THR A 71 -2.02 8.36 11.91
C THR A 71 -0.63 8.98 11.74
N LEU A 72 -0.02 8.85 10.56
CA LEU A 72 1.30 9.39 10.25
C LEU A 72 1.25 10.88 9.88
N ALA A 73 0.09 11.38 9.44
CA ALA A 73 -0.11 12.79 9.15
C ALA A 73 -0.08 13.68 10.41
N ASP A 74 -0.23 13.09 11.60
CA ASP A 74 -0.05 13.80 12.87
C ASP A 74 1.42 14.25 13.07
N PRO A 75 1.68 15.52 13.48
CA PRO A 75 3.04 16.01 13.70
C PRO A 75 3.84 15.26 14.77
N GLY A 76 3.16 14.70 15.78
CA GLY A 76 3.77 13.95 16.86
C GLY A 76 3.97 12.46 16.54
N SER A 77 3.60 12.02 15.33
CA SER A 77 3.71 10.62 14.95
C SER A 77 5.17 10.15 14.94
N PRO A 78 5.52 9.06 15.65
CA PRO A 78 6.91 8.59 15.81
C PRO A 78 7.54 8.02 14.53
N ALA A 79 6.73 7.80 13.49
CA ALA A 79 7.15 7.27 12.20
C ALA A 79 6.71 8.15 11.01
N ARG A 80 6.51 9.45 11.26
CA ARG A 80 6.04 10.44 10.26
C ARG A 80 6.88 10.43 8.98
N GLU A 81 8.16 10.13 9.08
CA GLU A 81 9.09 9.99 7.95
C GLU A 81 8.65 8.93 6.92
N LEU A 82 7.81 7.97 7.32
CA LEU A 82 7.28 6.92 6.43
C LEU A 82 6.02 7.36 5.67
N LEU A 83 5.43 8.52 5.99
CA LEU A 83 4.20 9.02 5.35
C LEU A 83 4.32 9.10 3.81
N PRO A 84 5.40 9.63 3.21
CA PRO A 84 5.53 9.64 1.75
C PRO A 84 5.54 8.24 1.13
N ARG A 85 6.15 7.26 1.82
CA ARG A 85 6.19 5.86 1.35
C ARG A 85 4.81 5.21 1.42
N VAL A 86 4.04 5.47 2.49
CA VAL A 86 2.65 5.02 2.59
C VAL A 86 1.79 5.63 1.48
N ALA A 87 1.91 6.93 1.23
CA ALA A 87 1.16 7.60 0.16
C ALA A 87 1.50 7.04 -1.23
N ALA A 88 2.78 6.78 -1.50
CA ALA A 88 3.20 6.13 -2.75
C ALA A 88 2.63 4.71 -2.88
N MET A 89 2.64 3.93 -1.79
CA MET A 89 2.11 2.57 -1.81
C MET A 89 0.60 2.53 -2.05
N ILE A 90 -0.17 3.48 -1.50
CA ILE A 90 -1.61 3.59 -1.77
C ILE A 90 -1.85 3.74 -3.28
N ARG A 91 -1.14 4.66 -3.94
CA ARG A 91 -1.28 4.87 -5.39
C ARG A 91 -0.96 3.59 -6.18
N ILE A 92 0.13 2.91 -5.83
CA ILE A 92 0.52 1.67 -6.50
C ILE A 92 -0.55 0.58 -6.33
N LEU A 93 -1.18 0.46 -5.15
CA LEU A 93 -2.24 -0.52 -4.95
C LEU A 93 -3.55 -0.13 -5.64
N GLU A 94 -3.83 1.17 -5.78
CA GLU A 94 -4.94 1.67 -6.62
C GLU A 94 -4.69 1.34 -8.10
N ASP A 95 -3.46 1.48 -8.59
CA ASP A 95 -3.09 1.07 -9.96
C ASP A 95 -3.26 -0.46 -10.14
N CYS A 96 -2.85 -1.27 -9.15
CA CYS A 96 -3.07 -2.71 -9.16
C CYS A 96 -4.56 -3.08 -9.16
N TRP A 97 -5.41 -2.31 -8.46
CA TRP A 97 -6.86 -2.51 -8.50
C TRP A 97 -7.40 -2.26 -9.90
N GLN A 98 -7.07 -1.09 -10.46
CA GLN A 98 -7.57 -0.66 -11.77
C GLN A 98 -7.16 -1.63 -12.88
N SER A 99 -5.90 -2.09 -12.87
CA SER A 99 -5.39 -2.99 -13.92
C SER A 99 -6.12 -4.34 -14.01
N VAL A 100 -6.76 -4.79 -12.92
CA VAL A 100 -7.45 -6.09 -12.88
C VAL A 100 -8.98 -5.94 -12.93
N HIS A 101 -9.52 -4.94 -12.24
CA HIS A 101 -10.96 -4.81 -12.01
C HIS A 101 -11.63 -3.74 -12.85
N GLU A 102 -10.86 -2.83 -13.44
CA GLU A 102 -11.35 -1.74 -14.28
C GLU A 102 -10.48 -1.65 -15.56
N PRO A 103 -10.33 -2.75 -16.34
CA PRO A 103 -9.51 -2.72 -17.54
C PRO A 103 -10.12 -1.75 -18.56
N MET A 104 -9.24 -0.93 -19.18
CA MET A 104 -9.60 -0.08 -20.30
C MET A 104 -10.11 -0.93 -21.46
N ASP A 105 -11.13 -0.44 -22.16
CA ASP A 105 -11.61 -1.13 -23.35
C ASP A 105 -10.58 -1.04 -24.49
N GLU A 106 -10.53 -2.05 -25.34
CA GLU A 106 -9.53 -2.15 -26.40
C GLU A 106 -9.67 -1.04 -27.47
N ALA A 107 -10.89 -0.56 -27.72
CA ALA A 107 -11.13 0.53 -28.67
C ALA A 107 -10.71 1.89 -28.11
N GLU A 108 -10.91 2.11 -26.81
CA GLU A 108 -10.41 3.26 -26.07
C GLU A 108 -8.88 3.26 -26.03
N ALA A 109 -8.26 2.10 -25.79
CA ALA A 109 -6.81 1.93 -25.83
C ALA A 109 -6.23 2.25 -27.22
N GLU A 110 -6.81 1.69 -28.28
CA GLU A 110 -6.38 1.91 -29.68
C GLU A 110 -6.50 3.39 -30.07
N LYS A 111 -7.62 4.03 -29.70
CA LYS A 111 -7.81 5.47 -29.90
C LYS A 111 -6.71 6.26 -29.19
N LEU A 112 -6.43 5.96 -27.91
CA LEU A 112 -5.40 6.65 -27.14
C LEU A 112 -4.01 6.50 -27.77
N LEU A 113 -3.68 5.30 -28.25
CA LEU A 113 -2.41 5.02 -28.94
C LEU A 113 -2.26 5.87 -30.21
N SER A 114 -3.32 5.95 -31.03
CA SER A 114 -3.31 6.75 -32.25
C SER A 114 -3.17 8.26 -32.00
N GLU A 115 -3.69 8.77 -30.87
CA GLU A 115 -3.58 10.18 -30.48
C GLU A 115 -2.20 10.54 -29.94
N VAL A 116 -1.57 9.65 -29.18
CA VAL A 116 -0.28 9.89 -28.52
C VAL A 116 0.91 9.57 -29.44
N PHE A 117 0.76 8.57 -30.30
CA PHE A 117 1.79 8.13 -31.26
C PHE A 117 1.28 8.19 -32.70
N PRO A 118 1.00 9.39 -33.26
CA PRO A 118 0.59 9.52 -34.65
C PRO A 118 1.73 9.17 -35.61
N GLU A 119 1.43 8.41 -36.68
CA GLU A 119 2.37 8.08 -37.77
C GLU A 119 2.83 9.30 -38.59
#